data_AF-A0A950Z7P3-F1
#
_entry.id   AF-A0A950Z7P3-F1
#
_cell.length_a   1.000
_cell.length_b   1.000
_cell.length_c   1.000
_cell.angle_alpha   90.00
_cell.angle_beta   90.00
_cell.angle_gamma   90.00
#
_symmetry.space_group_name_H-M   'P 1'
#
loop_
_entity.id
_entity.type
_entity.pdbx_description
1 polymer ?
#
loop_
_entity_poly.entity_id
_entity_poly.type
_entity_poly.pdbx_seq_one_letter_code
_entity_poly.pdbx_strand_id
1 'polypeptide(L)'
;MEKRPAAGQEGIFASFFMGGFECSTHLRAHDRARLDLVHSTRHDEFAFEDYARLHTVGIRVARDGIRWHVIEKTPGQYDWSSVPPVLRAAKEAEVQVIWDILHFGWPDHVDVFAAEFPERFARFAGAFARIYSQETDEPAFFAPGNEISFLSFAAGEEGFFNPFVKKRGDEIKKQFVRATIAAIETIREVLPDARFVHTDPII
;
A
#
# COMPACT_ATOMS: atom_id res chain seq x y z
N MET A 1 -42.77 5.39 5.91
CA MET A 1 -42.17 4.05 6.00
C MET A 1 -40.66 4.27 6.05
N GLU A 2 -40.14 4.36 7.26
CA GLU A 2 -38.77 4.79 7.56
C GLU A 2 -37.83 3.61 7.28
N LYS A 3 -36.85 3.81 6.40
CA LYS A 3 -35.85 2.78 6.09
C LYS A 3 -35.04 2.51 7.36
N ARG A 4 -35.12 1.29 7.89
CA ARG A 4 -34.18 0.80 8.90
C ARG A 4 -32.76 0.91 8.35
N PRO A 5 -31.78 1.39 9.14
CA PRO A 5 -30.37 1.28 8.76
C PRO A 5 -30.03 -0.20 8.58
N ALA A 6 -29.22 -0.51 7.57
CA ALA A 6 -28.69 -1.85 7.36
C ALA A 6 -27.99 -2.31 8.66
N ALA A 7 -28.24 -3.56 9.05
CA ALA A 7 -27.72 -4.15 10.28
C ALA A 7 -26.21 -3.93 10.35
N GLY A 8 -25.77 -3.33 11.46
CA GLY A 8 -24.41 -2.86 11.67
C GLY A 8 -23.40 -3.99 11.53
N GLN A 9 -22.30 -3.69 10.84
CA GLN A 9 -21.12 -4.52 10.85
C GLN A 9 -20.58 -4.51 12.30
N GLU A 10 -20.71 -5.63 13.01
CA GLU A 10 -20.18 -5.80 14.37
C GLU A 10 -18.64 -5.91 14.30
N GLY A 11 -17.94 -4.82 14.00
CA GLY A 11 -16.47 -4.80 14.00
C GLY A 11 -15.84 -3.72 13.13
N ILE A 12 -14.55 -3.45 13.37
CA ILE A 12 -13.71 -2.59 12.52
C ILE A 12 -13.50 -3.20 11.13
N PHE A 13 -13.46 -4.53 11.08
CA PHE A 13 -13.13 -5.33 9.89
C PHE A 13 -14.28 -6.28 9.54
N ALA A 14 -14.47 -6.55 8.24
CA ALA A 14 -15.58 -7.34 7.71
C ALA A 14 -15.49 -8.85 7.99
N SER A 15 -14.33 -9.36 8.41
CA SER A 15 -14.10 -10.74 8.84
C SER A 15 -12.95 -10.81 9.84
N PHE A 16 -12.97 -11.83 10.69
CA PHE A 16 -11.88 -12.07 11.65
C PHE A 16 -10.58 -12.48 10.96
N PHE A 17 -10.66 -13.47 10.05
CA PHE A 17 -9.52 -13.84 9.20
C PHE A 17 -9.42 -12.86 8.02
N MET A 18 -8.19 -12.51 7.67
CA MET A 18 -7.86 -11.62 6.56
C MET A 18 -6.99 -12.37 5.56
N GLY A 19 -7.22 -12.13 4.27
CA GLY A 19 -6.35 -12.57 3.19
C GLY A 19 -5.29 -11.54 2.86
N GLY A 20 -4.39 -11.87 1.95
CA GLY A 20 -3.43 -10.93 1.39
C GLY A 20 -3.01 -11.35 0.00
N PHE A 21 -2.88 -10.37 -0.89
CA PHE A 21 -2.24 -10.53 -2.18
C PHE A 21 -0.88 -9.86 -2.11
N GLU A 22 0.15 -10.63 -2.42
CA GLU A 22 1.52 -10.18 -2.29
C GLU A 22 1.83 -9.08 -3.33
N CYS A 23 2.31 -7.93 -2.86
CA CYS A 23 2.48 -6.72 -3.66
C CYS A 23 3.88 -6.07 -3.52
N SER A 24 4.89 -6.82 -3.06
CA SER A 24 6.26 -6.34 -2.98
C SER A 24 6.79 -5.86 -4.32
N THR A 25 7.48 -4.72 -4.29
CA THR A 25 8.04 -4.10 -5.50
C THR A 25 9.54 -3.76 -5.41
N HIS A 26 10.28 -4.33 -4.45
CA HIS A 26 11.69 -4.01 -4.24
C HIS A 26 12.61 -4.50 -5.37
N LEU A 27 13.80 -3.90 -5.49
CA LEU A 27 14.89 -4.42 -6.30
C LEU A 27 15.73 -5.40 -5.48
N ARG A 28 16.17 -6.49 -6.11
CA ARG A 28 17.03 -7.50 -5.46
C ARG A 28 18.50 -7.18 -5.70
N ALA A 29 19.36 -7.39 -4.69
CA ALA A 29 20.77 -7.02 -4.82
C ALA A 29 21.57 -7.88 -5.81
N HIS A 30 21.22 -9.17 -5.97
CA HIS A 30 22.04 -10.12 -6.73
C HIS A 30 21.99 -9.90 -8.24
N ASP A 31 20.87 -9.41 -8.78
CA ASP A 31 20.66 -9.19 -10.21
C ASP A 31 20.17 -7.78 -10.55
N ARG A 32 19.89 -6.95 -9.54
CA ARG A 32 19.27 -5.62 -9.67
C ARG A 32 17.92 -5.64 -10.37
N ALA A 33 17.28 -6.79 -10.48
CA ALA A 33 15.97 -6.88 -11.09
C ALA A 33 14.89 -6.45 -10.10
N ARG A 34 13.90 -5.71 -10.62
CA ARG A 34 12.73 -5.29 -9.86
C ARG A 34 11.76 -6.45 -9.73
N LEU A 35 11.28 -6.70 -8.52
CA LEU A 35 10.05 -7.46 -8.34
C LEU A 35 8.86 -6.55 -8.60
N ASP A 36 7.83 -7.12 -9.21
CA ASP A 36 6.48 -6.60 -9.21
C ASP A 36 5.57 -7.82 -9.01
N LEU A 37 5.25 -8.11 -7.75
CA LEU A 37 4.55 -9.35 -7.42
C LEU A 37 3.09 -9.34 -7.89
N VAL A 38 2.45 -8.16 -7.90
CA VAL A 38 1.12 -7.97 -8.51
C VAL A 38 1.15 -8.38 -9.98
N HIS A 39 2.11 -7.87 -10.75
CA HIS A 39 2.23 -8.24 -12.17
C HIS A 39 2.62 -9.71 -12.36
N SER A 40 3.56 -10.22 -11.55
CA SER A 40 4.09 -11.58 -11.71
C SER A 40 3.04 -12.67 -11.47
N THR A 41 2.07 -12.40 -10.58
CA THR A 41 0.94 -13.29 -10.30
C THR A 41 -0.26 -13.00 -11.21
N ARG A 42 -0.17 -11.94 -12.03
CA ARG A 42 -1.26 -11.40 -12.85
C ARG A 42 -2.46 -10.95 -12.02
N HIS A 43 -2.22 -10.55 -10.77
CA HIS A 43 -3.27 -10.05 -9.90
C HIS A 43 -3.88 -8.75 -10.46
N ASP A 44 -3.11 -7.95 -11.22
CA ASP A 44 -3.65 -6.79 -11.93
C ASP A 44 -4.61 -7.14 -13.08
N GLU A 45 -4.59 -8.38 -13.57
CA GLU A 45 -5.53 -8.88 -14.59
C GLU A 45 -6.71 -9.64 -13.97
N PHE A 46 -6.50 -10.34 -12.85
CA PHE A 46 -7.47 -11.26 -12.23
C PHE A 46 -7.95 -10.84 -10.84
N ALA A 47 -7.83 -9.55 -10.50
CA ALA A 47 -8.16 -9.02 -9.18
C ALA A 47 -9.57 -9.45 -8.71
N PHE A 48 -10.57 -9.38 -9.59
CA PHE A 48 -11.94 -9.76 -9.23
C PHE A 48 -12.04 -11.24 -8.87
N GLU A 49 -11.50 -12.14 -9.70
CA GLU A 49 -11.52 -13.57 -9.44
C GLU A 49 -10.76 -13.93 -8.16
N ASP A 50 -9.65 -13.25 -7.91
CA ASP A 50 -8.83 -13.42 -6.71
C ASP A 50 -9.58 -12.98 -5.44
N TYR A 51 -10.19 -11.80 -5.45
CA TYR A 51 -11.04 -11.34 -4.34
C TYR A 51 -12.28 -12.23 -4.15
N ALA A 52 -12.94 -12.65 -5.23
CA ALA A 52 -14.10 -13.53 -5.17
C ALA A 52 -13.77 -14.91 -4.55
N ARG A 53 -12.54 -15.42 -4.73
CA ARG A 53 -12.11 -16.67 -4.09
C ARG A 53 -12.04 -16.56 -2.56
N LEU A 54 -11.71 -15.39 -2.00
CA LEU A 54 -11.71 -15.19 -0.54
C LEU A 54 -13.08 -15.46 0.08
N HIS A 55 -14.15 -15.09 -0.63
CA HIS A 55 -15.51 -15.29 -0.16
C HIS A 55 -15.85 -16.76 0.07
N THR A 56 -15.32 -17.64 -0.78
CA THR A 56 -15.58 -19.09 -0.75
C THR A 56 -15.08 -19.76 0.53
N VAL A 57 -14.16 -19.11 1.24
CA VAL A 57 -13.59 -19.57 2.51
C VAL A 57 -13.95 -18.66 3.70
N GLY A 58 -14.93 -17.76 3.53
CA GLY A 58 -15.42 -16.90 4.62
C GLY A 58 -14.55 -15.68 4.93
N ILE A 59 -13.55 -15.38 4.10
CA ILE A 59 -12.73 -14.16 4.23
C ILE A 59 -13.43 -13.02 3.48
N ARG A 60 -13.47 -11.84 4.10
CA ARG A 60 -14.08 -10.60 3.57
C ARG A 60 -13.14 -9.41 3.61
N VAL A 61 -11.94 -9.60 4.15
CA VAL A 61 -10.91 -8.57 4.30
C VAL A 61 -9.65 -9.06 3.63
N ALA A 62 -9.00 -8.19 2.86
CA ALA A 62 -7.72 -8.48 2.25
C ALA A 62 -6.73 -7.33 2.47
N ARG A 63 -5.45 -7.64 2.39
CA ARG A 63 -4.40 -6.65 2.17
C ARG A 63 -3.92 -6.76 0.72
N ASP A 64 -3.78 -5.62 0.06
CA ASP A 64 -3.30 -5.51 -1.31
C ASP A 64 -2.63 -4.14 -1.49
N GLY A 65 -1.86 -3.92 -2.57
CA GLY A 65 -1.04 -2.72 -2.72
C GLY A 65 -1.05 -2.10 -4.10
N ILE A 66 -0.72 -0.82 -4.12
CA ILE A 66 -0.49 -0.07 -5.36
C ILE A 66 1.00 -0.04 -5.72
N ARG A 67 1.29 0.09 -7.01
CA ARG A 67 2.64 0.01 -7.56
C ARG A 67 3.21 1.40 -7.79
N TRP A 68 3.73 2.05 -6.75
CA TRP A 68 4.27 3.43 -6.86
C TRP A 68 5.26 3.59 -8.03
N HIS A 69 6.17 2.63 -8.20
CA HIS A 69 7.16 2.63 -9.29
C HIS A 69 6.55 2.57 -10.72
N VAL A 70 5.33 2.03 -10.87
CA VAL A 70 4.60 2.03 -12.14
C VAL A 70 3.79 3.32 -12.31
N ILE A 71 3.23 3.84 -11.20
CA ILE A 71 2.35 5.02 -11.20
C ILE A 71 3.14 6.31 -11.40
N GLU A 72 4.27 6.49 -10.71
CA GLU A 72 5.14 7.67 -10.84
C GLU A 72 6.44 7.28 -11.54
N LYS A 73 6.40 7.02 -12.86
CA LYS A 73 7.62 6.76 -13.65
C LYS A 73 8.47 8.02 -13.83
N THR A 74 7.81 9.17 -13.86
CA THR A 74 8.43 10.49 -13.99
C THR A 74 8.08 11.31 -12.75
N PRO A 75 9.05 12.00 -12.11
CA PRO A 75 8.81 12.76 -10.89
C PRO A 75 7.58 13.68 -10.97
N GLY A 76 6.62 13.47 -10.07
CA GLY A 76 5.39 14.25 -9.94
C GLY A 76 4.35 14.04 -11.05
N GLN A 77 4.56 13.12 -11.99
CA GLN A 77 3.57 12.75 -13.01
C GLN A 77 3.02 11.36 -12.67
N TYR A 78 1.70 11.29 -12.44
CA TYR A 78 1.05 10.06 -12.01
C TYR A 78 0.17 9.49 -13.11
N ASP A 79 0.44 8.23 -13.47
CA ASP A 79 -0.44 7.40 -14.28
C ASP A 79 -1.20 6.43 -13.37
N TRP A 80 -2.44 6.78 -13.06
CA TRP A 80 -3.31 5.98 -12.19
C TRP A 80 -4.05 4.87 -12.91
N SER A 81 -3.80 4.61 -14.21
CA SER A 81 -4.58 3.66 -15.01
C SER A 81 -4.66 2.24 -14.42
N SER A 82 -3.68 1.83 -13.62
CA SER A 82 -3.66 0.53 -12.94
C SER A 82 -4.50 0.45 -11.66
N VAL A 83 -4.97 1.57 -11.10
CA VAL A 83 -5.61 1.62 -9.77
C VAL A 83 -7.14 1.47 -9.84
N PRO A 84 -7.91 2.22 -10.67
CA PRO A 84 -9.35 2.06 -10.74
C PRO A 84 -9.84 0.62 -10.97
N PRO A 85 -9.21 -0.20 -11.86
CA PRO A 85 -9.65 -1.57 -12.06
C PRO A 85 -9.62 -2.42 -10.78
N VAL A 86 -8.55 -2.33 -9.98
CA VAL A 86 -8.41 -3.12 -8.76
C VAL A 86 -9.33 -2.61 -7.64
N LEU A 87 -9.53 -1.29 -7.52
CA LEU A 87 -10.49 -0.71 -6.56
C LEU A 87 -11.93 -1.17 -6.87
N ARG A 88 -12.31 -1.15 -8.15
CA ARG A 88 -13.63 -1.59 -8.62
C ARG A 88 -13.81 -3.10 -8.43
N ALA A 89 -12.78 -3.89 -8.71
CA ALA A 89 -12.80 -5.33 -8.47
C ALA A 89 -13.02 -5.67 -6.99
N ALA A 90 -12.32 -4.98 -6.07
CA ALA A 90 -12.52 -5.15 -4.63
C ALA A 90 -13.96 -4.80 -4.22
N LYS A 91 -14.50 -3.69 -4.73
CA LYS A 91 -15.88 -3.27 -4.48
C LYS A 91 -16.90 -4.27 -5.03
N GLU A 92 -16.75 -4.70 -6.28
CA GLU A 92 -17.65 -5.65 -6.92
C GLU A 92 -17.63 -7.01 -6.23
N ALA A 93 -16.46 -7.44 -5.78
CA ALA A 93 -16.29 -8.65 -4.99
C ALA A 93 -16.65 -8.47 -3.50
N GLU A 94 -17.12 -7.30 -3.05
CA GLU A 94 -17.46 -7.02 -1.65
C GLU A 94 -16.33 -7.39 -0.65
N VAL A 95 -15.08 -7.06 -1.00
CA VAL A 95 -13.90 -7.26 -0.14
C VAL A 95 -13.42 -5.92 0.40
N GLN A 96 -13.36 -5.80 1.72
CA GLN A 96 -12.71 -4.67 2.40
C GLN A 96 -11.19 -4.80 2.24
N VAL A 97 -10.56 -3.86 1.54
CA VAL A 97 -9.12 -3.91 1.30
C VAL A 97 -8.37 -2.89 2.17
N ILE A 98 -7.29 -3.35 2.81
CA ILE A 98 -6.28 -2.50 3.43
C ILE A 98 -5.20 -2.24 2.38
N TRP A 99 -5.12 -1.02 1.88
CA TRP A 99 -4.25 -0.67 0.76
C TRP A 99 -2.84 -0.31 1.20
N ASP A 100 -1.86 -1.09 0.76
CA ASP A 100 -0.44 -0.78 0.86
C ASP A 100 -0.07 0.31 -0.12
N ILE A 101 0.32 1.47 0.42
CA ILE A 101 0.81 2.58 -0.40
C ILE A 101 2.27 2.35 -0.80
N LEU A 102 3.05 1.74 0.11
CA LEU A 102 4.44 1.36 -0.14
C LEU A 102 4.72 -0.03 0.44
N HIS A 103 4.96 -1.00 -0.45
CA HIS A 103 5.38 -2.35 -0.11
C HIS A 103 6.80 -2.63 -0.66
N PHE A 104 7.80 -2.28 0.14
CA PHE A 104 9.25 -2.41 -0.08
C PHE A 104 9.88 -1.74 -1.32
N GLY A 105 9.10 -1.32 -2.31
CA GLY A 105 9.61 -0.68 -3.53
C GLY A 105 9.07 0.73 -3.75
N TRP A 106 9.86 1.52 -4.47
CA TRP A 106 9.58 2.89 -4.89
C TRP A 106 10.23 3.16 -6.26
N PRO A 107 9.83 4.24 -6.98
CA PRO A 107 10.42 4.59 -8.27
C PRO A 107 11.94 4.81 -8.20
N ASP A 108 12.66 4.43 -9.26
CA ASP A 108 14.14 4.47 -9.30
C ASP A 108 14.73 5.87 -9.07
N HIS A 109 13.97 6.93 -9.40
CA HIS A 109 14.38 8.31 -9.22
C HIS A 109 14.15 8.86 -7.80
N VAL A 110 13.62 8.06 -6.87
CA VAL A 110 13.39 8.47 -5.48
C VAL A 110 14.62 8.14 -4.64
N ASP A 111 15.28 9.17 -4.13
CA ASP A 111 16.29 9.04 -3.08
C ASP A 111 15.63 9.09 -1.70
N VAL A 112 15.72 7.99 -0.97
CA VAL A 112 15.14 7.85 0.38
C VAL A 112 15.95 8.53 1.47
N PHE A 113 17.20 8.94 1.20
CA PHE A 113 18.01 9.71 2.14
C PHE A 113 17.79 11.21 2.02
N ALA A 114 17.20 11.66 0.92
CA ALA A 114 16.95 13.06 0.65
C ALA A 114 16.04 13.68 1.74
N ALA A 115 16.25 14.95 2.04
CA ALA A 115 15.50 15.63 3.08
C ALA A 115 14.00 15.73 2.74
N GLU A 116 13.71 15.82 1.43
CA GLU A 116 12.39 15.95 0.83
C GLU A 116 11.64 14.63 0.63
N PHE A 117 12.26 13.48 0.97
CA PHE A 117 11.63 12.17 0.80
C PHE A 117 10.28 12.06 1.53
N PRO A 118 10.15 12.48 2.81
CA PRO A 118 8.87 12.45 3.51
C PRO A 118 7.77 13.26 2.80
N GLU A 119 8.05 14.49 2.37
CA GLU A 119 7.05 15.30 1.66
C GLU A 119 6.73 14.70 0.29
N ARG A 120 7.71 14.10 -0.38
CA ARG A 120 7.49 13.44 -1.67
C ARG A 120 6.56 12.24 -1.54
N PHE A 121 6.80 11.38 -0.56
CA PHE A 121 5.93 10.24 -0.31
C PHE A 121 4.52 10.68 0.11
N ALA A 122 4.42 11.71 0.96
CA ALA A 122 3.14 12.27 1.37
C ALA A 122 2.31 12.81 0.19
N ARG A 123 2.95 13.50 -0.77
CA ARG A 123 2.27 13.95 -2.00
C ARG A 123 1.72 12.79 -2.83
N PHE A 124 2.47 11.70 -2.95
CA PHE A 124 2.02 10.50 -3.66
C PHE A 124 0.83 9.85 -2.93
N ALA A 125 0.96 9.65 -1.62
CA ALA A 125 -0.08 9.07 -0.77
C ALA A 125 -1.39 9.88 -0.78
N GLY A 126 -1.29 11.22 -0.69
CA GLY A 126 -2.44 12.12 -0.82
C GLY A 126 -3.07 12.12 -2.21
N ALA A 127 -2.27 11.93 -3.27
CA ALA A 127 -2.79 11.77 -4.62
C ALA A 127 -3.55 10.45 -4.78
N PHE A 128 -3.05 9.36 -4.20
CA PHE A 128 -3.79 8.10 -4.14
C PHE A 128 -5.10 8.25 -3.35
N ALA A 129 -5.10 8.92 -2.19
CA ALA A 129 -6.32 9.17 -1.42
C ALA A 129 -7.40 9.89 -2.23
N ARG A 130 -7.01 10.85 -3.09
CA ARG A 130 -7.94 11.53 -4.01
C ARG A 130 -8.52 10.57 -5.04
N ILE A 131 -7.70 9.73 -5.65
CA ILE A 131 -8.17 8.71 -6.59
C ILE A 131 -9.12 7.73 -5.90
N TYR A 132 -8.76 7.26 -4.70
CA TYR A 132 -9.61 6.39 -3.89
C TYR A 132 -11.00 7.01 -3.66
N SER A 133 -11.05 8.28 -3.22
CA SER A 133 -12.32 9.00 -2.98
C SER A 133 -13.18 9.22 -4.23
N GLN A 134 -12.56 9.19 -5.42
CA GLN A 134 -13.27 9.34 -6.70
C GLN A 134 -13.83 8.02 -7.23
N GLU A 135 -13.18 6.91 -6.89
CA GLU A 135 -13.53 5.57 -7.38
C GLU A 135 -14.45 4.80 -6.43
N THR A 136 -14.43 5.11 -5.12
CA THR A 136 -15.25 4.40 -4.15
C THR A 136 -15.64 5.25 -2.93
N ASP A 137 -16.76 4.86 -2.32
CA ASP A 137 -17.31 5.36 -1.06
C ASP A 137 -17.06 4.40 0.12
N GLU A 138 -16.36 3.29 -0.13
CA GLU A 138 -15.98 2.32 0.90
C GLU A 138 -15.08 2.93 1.98
N PRO A 139 -15.22 2.52 3.26
CA PRO A 139 -14.34 2.95 4.33
C PRO A 139 -12.85 2.79 3.96
N ALA A 140 -12.07 3.86 4.11
CA ALA A 140 -10.69 3.88 3.68
C ALA A 140 -9.76 3.28 4.74
N PHE A 141 -9.08 2.18 4.37
CA PHE A 141 -8.05 1.54 5.18
C PHE A 141 -6.73 1.52 4.40
N PHE A 142 -5.68 2.06 5.01
CA PHE A 142 -4.36 2.16 4.39
C PHE A 142 -3.28 1.58 5.29
N ALA A 143 -2.26 0.97 4.69
CA ALA A 143 -0.97 0.79 5.33
C ALA A 143 0.06 1.66 4.58
N PRO A 144 0.49 2.80 5.16
CA PRO A 144 1.37 3.72 4.46
C PRO A 144 2.71 3.08 4.08
N GLY A 145 3.36 2.37 5.00
CA GLY A 145 4.61 1.68 4.73
C GLY A 145 4.63 0.29 5.37
N ASN A 146 4.94 -0.73 4.57
CA ASN A 146 5.08 -2.10 5.04
C ASN A 146 6.38 -2.31 5.83
N GLU A 147 6.28 -2.89 7.03
CA GLU A 147 7.38 -3.43 7.83
C GLU A 147 8.62 -2.54 7.86
N ILE A 148 8.49 -1.33 8.40
CA ILE A 148 9.57 -0.34 8.39
C ILE A 148 10.84 -0.90 9.04
N SER A 149 10.74 -1.69 10.12
CA SER A 149 11.92 -2.29 10.73
C SER A 149 12.60 -3.31 9.81
N PHE A 150 11.83 -4.19 9.16
CA PHE A 150 12.38 -5.16 8.22
C PHE A 150 12.97 -4.48 6.99
N LEU A 151 12.26 -3.51 6.40
CA LEU A 151 12.75 -2.72 5.28
C LEU A 151 14.07 -2.04 5.64
N SER A 152 14.15 -1.43 6.81
CA SER A 152 15.36 -0.75 7.29
C SER A 152 16.54 -1.72 7.45
N PHE A 153 16.28 -2.94 7.95
CA PHE A 153 17.27 -4.02 8.01
C PHE A 153 17.70 -4.46 6.59
N ALA A 154 16.75 -4.82 5.74
CA ALA A 154 16.98 -5.36 4.40
C ALA A 154 17.67 -4.37 3.44
N ALA A 155 17.25 -3.10 3.47
CA ALA A 155 17.72 -2.06 2.57
C ALA A 155 18.92 -1.27 3.11
N GLY A 156 19.04 -1.20 4.44
CA GLY A 156 19.94 -0.29 5.13
C GLY A 156 21.03 -0.97 5.95
N GLU A 157 20.76 -2.14 6.53
CA GLU A 157 21.75 -2.87 7.33
C GLU A 157 22.48 -3.92 6.47
N GLU A 158 21.72 -4.82 5.85
CA GLU A 158 22.25 -5.91 5.03
C GLU A 158 22.39 -5.55 3.54
N GLY A 159 21.56 -4.63 3.06
CA GLY A 159 21.62 -4.09 1.70
C GLY A 159 21.22 -5.08 0.59
N PHE A 160 20.34 -6.04 0.87
CA PHE A 160 19.79 -6.93 -0.15
C PHE A 160 18.55 -6.38 -0.88
N PHE A 161 17.92 -5.33 -0.34
CA PHE A 161 16.92 -4.49 -1.03
C PHE A 161 17.51 -3.13 -1.43
N ASN A 162 16.92 -2.45 -2.42
CA ASN A 162 17.26 -1.05 -2.73
C ASN A 162 17.10 -0.18 -1.46
N PRO A 163 18.01 0.78 -1.20
CA PRO A 163 19.08 1.27 -2.09
C PRO A 163 20.41 0.51 -1.96
N PHE A 164 20.40 -0.68 -1.35
CA PHE A 164 21.56 -1.59 -1.25
C PHE A 164 22.72 -1.05 -0.42
N VAL A 165 22.42 -0.20 0.55
CA VAL A 165 23.42 0.32 1.47
C VAL A 165 23.55 -0.60 2.67
N LYS A 166 24.66 -0.48 3.39
CA LYS A 166 24.92 -1.23 4.62
C LYS A 166 25.20 -0.29 5.78
N LYS A 167 24.87 -0.72 7.00
CA LYS A 167 25.11 0.04 8.25
C LYS A 167 24.45 1.42 8.30
N ARG A 168 23.33 1.60 7.57
CA ARG A 168 22.50 2.82 7.55
C ARG A 168 21.03 2.51 7.82
N GLY A 169 20.75 1.38 8.48
CA GLY A 169 19.39 0.96 8.82
C GLY A 169 18.62 2.02 9.62
N ASP A 170 19.26 2.65 10.60
CA ASP A 170 18.64 3.70 11.43
C ASP A 170 18.27 4.95 10.63
N GLU A 171 19.05 5.31 9.62
CA GLU A 171 18.74 6.45 8.75
C GLU A 171 17.51 6.18 7.89
N ILE A 172 17.43 4.98 7.28
CA ILE A 172 16.25 4.53 6.54
C ILE A 172 15.04 4.49 7.46
N LYS A 173 15.16 3.91 8.66
CA LYS A 173 14.08 3.82 9.63
C LYS A 173 13.50 5.19 9.96
N LYS A 174 14.36 6.17 10.27
CA LYS A 174 13.95 7.54 10.54
C LYS A 174 13.21 8.18 9.36
N GLN A 175 13.73 8.01 8.15
CA GLN A 175 13.12 8.57 6.94
C GLN A 175 11.73 7.97 6.66
N PHE A 176 11.59 6.64 6.76
CA PHE A 176 10.31 5.97 6.52
C PHE A 176 9.28 6.23 7.62
N VAL A 177 9.69 6.37 8.89
CA VAL A 177 8.79 6.82 9.96
C VAL A 177 8.29 8.25 9.70
N ARG A 178 9.18 9.18 9.34
CA ARG A 178 8.80 10.56 8.98
C ARG A 178 7.87 10.59 7.77
N ALA A 179 8.20 9.83 6.73
CA ALA A 179 7.39 9.72 5.52
C ALA A 179 6.00 9.14 5.82
N THR A 180 5.93 8.13 6.68
CA THR A 180 4.67 7.52 7.10
C THR A 180 3.77 8.50 7.85
N ILE A 181 4.33 9.28 8.79
CA ILE A 181 3.58 10.32 9.51
C ILE A 181 3.04 11.37 8.52
N ALA A 182 3.91 11.91 7.66
CA ALA A 182 3.52 12.91 6.67
C ALA A 182 2.44 12.38 5.71
N ALA A 183 2.55 11.12 5.27
CA ALA A 183 1.54 10.48 4.44
C ALA A 183 0.19 10.36 5.16
N ILE A 184 0.17 9.96 6.43
CA ILE A 184 -1.07 9.89 7.24
C ILE A 184 -1.74 11.26 7.33
N GLU A 185 -0.96 12.31 7.60
CA GLU A 185 -1.48 13.69 7.69
C GLU A 185 -2.10 14.12 6.35
N THR A 186 -1.38 13.98 5.24
CA THR A 186 -1.89 14.35 3.90
C THR A 186 -3.08 13.50 3.46
N ILE A 187 -3.11 12.20 3.81
CA ILE A 187 -4.29 11.36 3.51
C ILE A 187 -5.51 11.88 4.28
N ARG A 188 -5.36 12.25 5.55
CA ARG A 188 -6.46 12.76 6.38
C ARG A 188 -7.01 14.11 5.91
N GLU A 189 -6.22 14.92 5.22
CA GLU A 189 -6.72 16.13 4.56
C GLU A 189 -7.76 15.82 3.48
N VAL A 190 -7.68 14.63 2.85
CA VAL A 190 -8.61 14.18 1.79
C VAL A 190 -9.71 13.28 2.35
N LEU A 191 -9.33 12.35 3.24
CA LEU A 191 -10.19 11.33 3.84
C LEU A 191 -10.06 11.42 5.37
N PRO A 192 -10.80 12.31 6.05
CA PRO A 192 -10.64 12.56 7.49
C PRO A 192 -10.86 11.30 8.36
N ASP A 193 -11.73 10.41 7.91
CA ASP A 193 -12.10 9.17 8.61
C ASP A 193 -11.21 7.97 8.22
N ALA A 194 -10.16 8.19 7.42
CA ALA A 194 -9.24 7.13 7.01
C ALA A 194 -8.59 6.44 8.23
N ARG A 195 -8.54 5.11 8.17
CA ARG A 195 -7.94 4.25 9.18
C ARG A 195 -6.60 3.71 8.68
N PHE A 196 -5.65 3.58 9.60
CA PHE A 196 -4.29 3.21 9.28
C PHE A 196 -3.90 1.92 10.00
N VAL A 197 -3.34 0.99 9.26
CA VAL A 197 -2.83 -0.29 9.76
C VAL A 197 -1.32 -0.30 9.57
N HIS A 198 -0.59 -0.61 10.63
CA HIS A 198 0.86 -0.78 10.58
C HIS A 198 1.21 -2.25 10.73
N THR A 199 2.07 -2.74 9.85
CA THR A 199 2.65 -4.08 9.90
C THR A 199 4.13 -3.94 10.19
N ASP A 200 4.63 -4.66 11.18
CA ASP A 200 6.05 -4.70 11.51
C ASP A 200 6.34 -6.04 12.23
N PRO A 201 7.46 -6.72 11.95
CA PRO A 201 7.83 -7.93 12.68
C PRO A 201 7.99 -7.67 14.18
N ILE A 202 7.64 -8.67 14.98
CA ILE A 202 8.04 -8.73 16.39
C ILE A 202 9.50 -9.19 16.40
N ILE A 203 10.44 -8.24 16.50
CA ILE A 203 11.89 -8.50 16.58
C ILE A 203 12.35 -8.43 18.04
#